data_AF-A0A6A6WX00-F1
#
_entry.id   AF-A0A6A6WX00-F1
#
_cell.length_a   1.000
_cell.length_b   1.000
_cell.length_c   1.000
_cell.angle_alpha   90.00
_cell.angle_beta   90.00
_cell.angle_gamma   90.00
#
_symmetry.space_group_name_H-M   'P 1'
#
loop_
_entity.id
_entity.type
_entity.pdbx_description
1 polymer ?
#
loop_
_entity_poly.entity_id
_entity_poly.type
_entity_poly.pdbx_seq_one_letter_code
_entity_poly.pdbx_strand_id
1 'polypeptide(L)'
;ITADTLKAIAPATASCDGAEFPDECADAATAAVSISKSFDTYKITSVGEQAAIVSIMLFESGNFKYNKNHFPGVPGQGTRNMQSPAFNEMYAKAIGVTDPMADNDSSFGSAAWFVSTQCSPEVRKGLEAGTQEGYDAYLTQCVGTTVTPERDAGWTATIAAMKG
;
A
#
# COMPACT_ATOMS: atom_id res chain seq x y z
N ILE A 1 -6.90 -5.42 9.41
CA ILE A 1 -6.82 -3.95 9.59
C ILE A 1 -8.25 -3.40 9.66
N THR A 2 -8.54 -2.35 10.42
CA THR A 2 -9.89 -1.75 10.49
C THR A 2 -9.87 -0.28 10.09
N ALA A 3 -11.05 0.30 9.84
CA ALA A 3 -11.18 1.73 9.56
C ALA A 3 -10.68 2.58 10.74
N ASP A 4 -10.94 2.15 11.98
CA ASP A 4 -10.48 2.87 13.18
C ASP A 4 -8.95 2.81 13.31
N THR A 5 -8.34 1.65 13.00
CA THR A 5 -6.88 1.54 12.94
C THR A 5 -6.29 2.51 11.89
N LEU A 6 -6.86 2.56 10.68
CA LEU A 6 -6.40 3.47 9.63
C LEU A 6 -6.55 4.95 10.02
N LYS A 7 -7.67 5.34 10.62
CA LYS A 7 -7.88 6.71 11.12
C LYS A 7 -6.93 7.07 12.27
N ALA A 8 -6.57 6.10 13.12
CA ALA A 8 -5.60 6.31 14.19
C ALA A 8 -4.18 6.51 13.65
N ILE A 9 -3.79 5.78 12.60
CA ILE A 9 -2.49 5.92 11.93
C ILE A 9 -2.42 7.22 11.13
N ALA A 10 -3.46 7.48 10.32
CA ALA A 10 -3.53 8.59 9.39
C ALA A 10 -4.94 9.20 9.42
N PRO A 11 -5.19 10.20 10.30
CA PRO A 11 -6.51 10.83 10.44
C PRO A 11 -7.09 11.41 9.15
N ALA A 12 -6.24 11.78 8.20
CA ALA A 12 -6.64 12.27 6.88
C ALA A 12 -7.41 11.23 6.04
N THR A 13 -7.38 9.94 6.41
CA THR A 13 -8.17 8.88 5.79
C THR A 13 -9.63 8.88 6.23
N ALA A 14 -10.02 9.70 7.21
CA ALA A 14 -11.37 9.68 7.78
C ALA A 14 -12.47 10.10 6.79
N SER A 15 -12.13 10.91 5.78
CA SER A 15 -13.09 11.36 4.76
C SER A 15 -12.37 11.70 3.45
N CYS A 16 -13.12 11.61 2.35
CA CYS A 16 -12.73 12.10 1.03
C CYS A 16 -13.16 13.54 0.75
N ASP A 17 -13.76 14.22 1.73
CA ASP A 17 -14.15 15.62 1.59
C ASP A 17 -12.94 16.50 1.23
N GLY A 18 -13.09 17.27 0.17
CA GLY A 18 -12.02 18.14 -0.35
C GLY A 18 -10.90 17.40 -1.08
N ALA A 19 -11.08 16.13 -1.44
CA ALA A 19 -10.18 15.46 -2.38
C ALA A 19 -10.20 16.17 -3.73
N GLU A 20 -9.02 16.42 -4.29
CA GLU A 20 -8.86 17.04 -5.62
C GLU A 20 -9.43 16.14 -6.74
N PHE A 21 -9.31 14.82 -6.56
CA PHE A 21 -9.88 13.80 -7.44
C PHE A 21 -10.81 12.88 -6.63
N PRO A 22 -12.09 13.26 -6.43
CA PRO A 22 -13.02 12.50 -5.59
C PRO A 22 -13.22 11.05 -6.05
N ASP A 23 -13.20 10.80 -7.36
CA ASP A 23 -13.37 9.46 -7.93
C ASP A 23 -12.18 8.52 -7.63
N GLU A 24 -11.02 9.08 -7.26
CA GLU A 24 -9.86 8.29 -6.85
C GLU A 24 -9.78 8.09 -5.35
N CYS A 25 -10.50 8.89 -4.56
CA CYS A 25 -10.36 8.86 -3.11
C CYS A 25 -11.10 7.65 -2.51
N ALA A 26 -10.47 7.02 -1.51
CA ALA A 26 -11.12 6.02 -0.66
C ALA A 26 -10.89 6.37 0.82
N ASP A 27 -11.99 6.48 1.56
CA ASP A 27 -11.92 6.67 3.01
C ASP A 27 -11.45 5.40 3.73
N ALA A 28 -11.18 5.53 5.03
CA ALA A 28 -10.71 4.43 5.87
C ALA A 28 -11.67 3.22 5.89
N ALA A 29 -12.98 3.45 5.75
CA ALA A 29 -13.96 2.37 5.73
C ALA A 29 -13.81 1.52 4.46
N THR A 30 -13.73 2.18 3.31
CA THR A 30 -13.53 1.56 2.01
C THR A 30 -12.16 0.89 1.94
N ALA A 31 -11.10 1.60 2.33
CA ALA A 31 -9.73 1.11 2.32
C ALA A 31 -9.56 -0.13 3.19
N ALA A 32 -10.09 -0.14 4.42
CA ALA A 32 -9.93 -1.28 5.34
C ALA A 32 -10.50 -2.59 4.78
N VAL A 33 -11.63 -2.52 4.06
CA VAL A 33 -12.25 -3.68 3.41
C VAL A 33 -11.35 -4.23 2.31
N SER A 34 -10.94 -3.37 1.36
CA SER A 34 -10.11 -3.81 0.23
C SER A 34 -8.72 -4.28 0.67
N ILE A 35 -8.10 -3.60 1.65
CA ILE A 35 -6.81 -4.01 2.21
C ILE A 35 -6.93 -5.38 2.90
N SER A 36 -7.94 -5.60 3.75
CA SER A 36 -8.12 -6.89 4.42
C SER A 36 -8.34 -8.02 3.42
N LYS A 37 -9.15 -7.79 2.38
CA LYS A 37 -9.34 -8.74 1.28
C LYS A 37 -8.03 -9.07 0.55
N SER A 38 -7.15 -8.08 0.36
CA SER A 38 -5.83 -8.31 -0.25
C SER A 38 -4.95 -9.20 0.63
N PHE A 39 -4.97 -9.00 1.95
CA PHE A 39 -4.21 -9.83 2.88
C PHE A 39 -4.64 -11.29 2.82
N ASP A 40 -5.95 -11.55 2.78
CA ASP A 40 -6.50 -12.91 2.66
C ASP A 40 -6.14 -13.56 1.31
N THR A 41 -6.15 -12.78 0.24
CA THR A 41 -5.84 -13.23 -1.13
C THR A 41 -4.36 -13.62 -1.26
N TYR A 42 -3.45 -12.78 -0.77
CA TYR A 42 -1.99 -12.96 -0.92
C TYR A 42 -1.33 -13.60 0.29
N LYS A 43 -2.12 -14.08 1.26
CA LYS A 43 -1.66 -14.76 2.49
C LYS A 43 -0.69 -13.92 3.32
N ILE A 44 -0.99 -12.63 3.44
CA ILE A 44 -0.24 -11.70 4.28
C ILE A 44 -0.76 -11.81 5.71
N THR A 45 -0.10 -12.63 6.52
CA THR A 45 -0.56 -12.96 7.88
C THR A 45 0.26 -12.29 8.97
N SER A 46 1.52 -11.92 8.69
CA SER A 46 2.39 -11.29 9.67
C SER A 46 2.05 -9.82 9.85
N VAL A 47 2.05 -9.33 11.10
CA VAL A 47 1.82 -7.92 11.40
C VAL A 47 2.85 -7.03 10.70
N GLY A 48 4.08 -7.49 10.56
CA GLY A 48 5.15 -6.72 9.92
C GLY A 48 4.96 -6.55 8.40
N GLU A 49 4.56 -7.60 7.66
CA GLU A 49 4.21 -7.43 6.24
C GLU A 49 2.96 -6.55 6.07
N GLN A 50 1.93 -6.75 6.90
CA GLN A 50 0.72 -5.92 6.85
C GLN A 50 1.04 -4.45 7.11
N ALA A 51 1.93 -4.18 8.07
CA ALA A 51 2.35 -2.82 8.39
C ALA A 51 3.14 -2.17 7.25
N ALA A 52 4.04 -2.92 6.60
CA ALA A 52 4.77 -2.42 5.44
C ALA A 52 3.85 -2.09 4.26
N ILE A 53 2.89 -2.98 3.97
CA ILE A 53 1.89 -2.78 2.90
C ILE A 53 1.02 -1.55 3.18
N VAL A 54 0.47 -1.41 4.38
CA VAL A 54 -0.36 -0.25 4.74
C VAL A 54 0.46 1.05 4.71
N SER A 55 1.69 1.02 5.25
CA SER A 55 2.59 2.18 5.25
C SER A 55 2.88 2.69 3.84
N ILE A 56 3.29 1.79 2.92
CA ILE A 56 3.61 2.21 1.56
C ILE A 56 2.38 2.75 0.85
N MET A 57 1.20 2.15 1.06
CA MET A 57 -0.02 2.66 0.44
C MET A 57 -0.38 4.04 0.97
N LEU A 58 -0.34 4.27 2.28
CA LEU A 58 -0.64 5.57 2.88
C LEU A 58 0.29 6.67 2.32
N PHE A 59 1.59 6.37 2.24
CA PHE A 59 2.58 7.33 1.78
C PHE A 59 2.38 7.66 0.29
N GLU A 60 2.34 6.65 -0.56
CA GLU A 60 2.38 6.82 -2.01
C GLU A 60 1.06 7.38 -2.58
N SER A 61 -0.08 7.09 -1.94
CA SER A 61 -1.40 7.54 -2.39
C SER A 61 -1.90 8.82 -1.72
N GLY A 62 -1.07 9.49 -0.91
CA GLY A 62 -1.47 10.69 -0.17
C GLY A 62 -2.61 10.42 0.80
N ASN A 63 -2.51 9.35 1.60
CA ASN A 63 -3.55 8.83 2.48
C ASN A 63 -4.82 8.40 1.73
N PHE A 64 -4.64 7.61 0.66
CA PHE A 64 -5.70 7.05 -0.18
C PHE A 64 -6.53 8.07 -0.97
N LYS A 65 -6.01 9.29 -1.14
CA LYS A 65 -6.66 10.34 -1.94
C LYS A 65 -6.45 10.14 -3.44
N TYR A 66 -5.38 9.45 -3.82
CA TYR A 66 -5.00 9.23 -5.21
C TYR A 66 -4.83 7.74 -5.50
N ASN A 67 -5.16 7.31 -6.71
CA ASN A 67 -4.78 5.99 -7.22
C ASN A 67 -4.09 6.08 -8.58
N LYS A 68 -3.90 7.29 -9.11
CA LYS A 68 -3.17 7.58 -10.34
C LYS A 68 -2.19 8.74 -10.09
N ASN A 69 -1.10 8.77 -10.86
CA ASN A 69 -0.12 9.87 -10.79
C ASN A 69 -0.57 11.08 -11.64
N HIS A 70 -0.58 12.29 -11.07
CA HIS A 70 -1.13 13.51 -11.72
C HIS A 70 -0.12 14.58 -12.17
N PHE A 71 1.02 14.82 -11.49
CA PHE A 71 1.83 16.03 -11.74
C PHE A 71 3.36 15.79 -11.73
N PRO A 72 4.07 15.79 -12.88
CA PRO A 72 3.61 15.82 -14.29
C PRO A 72 3.02 14.47 -14.78
N GLY A 73 2.91 13.47 -13.90
CA GLY A 73 2.32 12.17 -14.17
C GLY A 73 3.19 11.26 -15.03
N VAL A 74 3.41 10.01 -14.61
CA VAL A 74 3.89 8.96 -15.52
C VAL A 74 2.67 8.16 -15.99
N PRO A 75 2.33 8.16 -17.30
CA PRO A 75 1.19 7.40 -17.80
C PRO A 75 1.26 5.92 -17.41
N GLY A 76 0.19 5.42 -16.79
CA GLY A 76 0.11 4.05 -16.29
C GLY A 76 0.71 3.82 -14.91
N GLN A 77 1.33 4.83 -14.29
CA GLN A 77 1.74 4.77 -12.88
C GLN A 77 0.53 5.07 -11.98
N GLY A 78 0.37 4.28 -10.93
CA GLY A 78 -0.79 4.38 -10.04
C GLY A 78 -0.94 3.14 -9.17
N THR A 79 -2.18 2.80 -8.85
CA THR A 79 -2.60 1.95 -7.72
C THR A 79 -2.26 2.57 -6.36
N ARG A 80 -2.66 1.93 -5.26
CA ARG A 80 -2.52 2.56 -3.92
C ARG A 80 -1.08 2.63 -3.43
N ASN A 81 -0.17 1.82 -3.98
CA ASN A 81 1.27 1.91 -3.72
C ASN A 81 2.06 2.55 -4.88
N MET A 82 1.38 3.24 -5.81
CA MET A 82 2.00 4.03 -6.90
C MET A 82 3.03 3.26 -7.74
N GLN A 83 2.73 1.99 -8.02
CA GLN A 83 3.53 1.10 -8.85
C GLN A 83 3.79 1.69 -10.24
N SER A 84 4.98 1.37 -10.76
CA SER A 84 5.36 1.74 -12.13
C SER A 84 4.43 1.10 -13.16
N PRO A 85 4.34 1.66 -14.39
CA PRO A 85 3.49 1.11 -15.44
C PRO A 85 3.78 -0.36 -15.76
N ALA A 86 5.07 -0.74 -15.75
CA ALA A 86 5.47 -2.13 -16.02
C ALA A 86 4.92 -3.11 -14.97
N PHE A 87 4.96 -2.74 -13.69
CA PHE A 87 4.38 -3.59 -12.66
C PHE A 87 2.85 -3.57 -12.66
N ASN A 88 2.22 -2.45 -13.03
CA ASN A 88 0.77 -2.40 -13.21
C ASN A 88 0.32 -3.30 -14.36
N GLU A 89 1.07 -3.39 -15.47
CA GLU A 89 0.79 -4.33 -16.56
C GLU A 89 0.90 -5.79 -16.09
N MET A 90 1.98 -6.13 -15.37
CA MET A 90 2.15 -7.48 -14.80
C MET A 90 1.02 -7.83 -13.84
N TYR A 91 0.64 -6.89 -12.98
CA TYR A 91 -0.42 -7.09 -12.00
C TYR A 91 -1.79 -7.24 -12.66
N ALA A 92 -2.13 -6.35 -13.60
CA ALA A 92 -3.38 -6.40 -14.35
C ALA A 92 -3.56 -7.75 -15.06
N LYS A 93 -2.49 -8.25 -15.69
CA LYS A 93 -2.48 -9.59 -16.30
C LYS A 93 -2.67 -10.70 -15.27
N ALA A 94 -2.06 -10.59 -14.09
CA ALA A 94 -2.16 -11.60 -13.04
C ALA A 94 -3.58 -11.73 -12.46
N ILE A 95 -4.34 -10.64 -12.40
CA ILE A 95 -5.72 -10.63 -11.89
C ILE A 95 -6.80 -10.62 -12.97
N GLY A 96 -6.41 -10.58 -14.26
CA GLY A 96 -7.33 -10.66 -15.39
C GLY A 96 -8.14 -9.38 -15.66
N VAL A 97 -7.56 -8.21 -15.39
CA VAL A 97 -8.19 -6.90 -15.65
C VAL A 97 -7.37 -6.08 -16.64
N THR A 98 -7.96 -5.01 -17.18
CA THR A 98 -7.30 -4.08 -18.11
C THR A 98 -6.68 -2.88 -17.41
N ASP A 99 -7.32 -2.37 -16.36
CA ASP A 99 -6.84 -1.24 -15.55
C ASP A 99 -6.96 -1.62 -14.06
N PRO A 100 -5.84 -1.84 -13.33
CA PRO A 100 -5.88 -2.18 -11.91
C PRO A 100 -6.26 -0.99 -11.01
N MET A 101 -6.45 0.21 -11.58
CA MET A 101 -6.88 1.42 -10.88
C MET A 101 -8.39 1.69 -11.08
N ALA A 102 -9.09 0.85 -11.83
CA ALA A 102 -10.51 1.04 -12.12
C ALA A 102 -11.41 0.81 -10.89
N ASP A 103 -10.94 0.06 -9.90
CA ASP A 103 -11.68 -0.22 -8.67
C ASP A 103 -10.75 -0.32 -7.45
N ASN A 104 -11.35 -0.21 -6.26
CA ASN A 104 -10.61 -0.22 -5.00
C ASN A 104 -9.97 -1.58 -4.70
N ASP A 105 -10.62 -2.71 -4.98
CA ASP A 105 -10.08 -4.02 -4.63
C ASP A 105 -8.82 -4.33 -5.43
N SER A 106 -8.84 -4.05 -6.74
CA SER A 106 -7.65 -4.13 -7.58
C SER A 106 -6.59 -3.14 -7.11
N SER A 107 -6.96 -1.87 -6.91
CA SER A 107 -5.99 -0.82 -6.60
C SER A 107 -5.33 -0.96 -5.23
N PHE A 108 -6.02 -1.47 -4.20
CA PHE A 108 -5.43 -1.77 -2.90
C PHE A 108 -4.72 -3.13 -2.90
N GLY A 109 -5.17 -4.07 -3.71
CA GLY A 109 -4.58 -5.40 -3.81
C GLY A 109 -3.17 -5.42 -4.39
N SER A 110 -2.82 -4.41 -5.17
CA SER A 110 -1.56 -4.25 -5.88
C SER A 110 -0.33 -4.30 -4.95
N ALA A 111 -0.41 -3.70 -3.76
CA ALA A 111 0.67 -3.68 -2.79
C ALA A 111 0.97 -5.08 -2.21
N ALA A 112 -0.07 -5.83 -1.85
CA ALA A 112 0.05 -7.19 -1.35
C ALA A 112 0.50 -8.17 -2.46
N TRP A 113 0.02 -7.97 -3.69
CA TRP A 113 0.54 -8.68 -4.86
C TRP A 113 2.04 -8.41 -5.06
N PHE A 114 2.46 -7.15 -4.99
CA PHE A 114 3.85 -6.77 -5.20
C PHE A 114 4.76 -7.41 -4.15
N VAL A 115 4.40 -7.32 -2.86
CA VAL A 115 5.17 -7.97 -1.79
C VAL A 115 5.24 -9.48 -1.98
N SER A 116 4.13 -10.13 -2.35
CA SER A 116 4.07 -11.58 -2.47
C SER A 116 4.75 -12.16 -3.72
N THR A 117 4.95 -11.35 -4.78
CA THR A 117 5.44 -11.84 -6.08
C THR A 117 6.73 -11.21 -6.57
N GLN A 118 7.03 -9.97 -6.15
CA GLN A 118 8.19 -9.21 -6.63
C GLN A 118 9.31 -9.12 -5.59
N CYS A 119 8.99 -9.19 -4.29
CA CYS A 119 10.02 -9.22 -3.25
C CYS A 119 10.63 -10.61 -3.09
N SER A 120 11.93 -10.65 -2.80
CA SER A 120 12.62 -11.91 -2.52
C SER A 120 12.10 -12.54 -1.21
N PRO A 121 12.24 -13.86 -1.04
CA PRO A 121 11.89 -14.54 0.21
C PRO A 121 12.59 -13.95 1.44
N GLU A 122 13.83 -13.49 1.29
CA GLU A 122 14.62 -12.88 2.37
C GLU A 122 14.02 -11.53 2.81
N VAL A 123 13.64 -10.68 1.85
CA VAL A 123 12.96 -9.41 2.14
C VAL A 123 11.63 -9.67 2.84
N ARG A 124 10.83 -10.63 2.34
CA ARG A 124 9.55 -11.00 2.97
C ARG A 124 9.76 -11.50 4.40
N LYS A 125 10.74 -12.36 4.65
CA LYS A 125 11.09 -12.83 6.00
C LYS A 125 11.51 -11.67 6.91
N GLY A 126 12.25 -10.69 6.38
CA GLY A 126 12.59 -9.46 7.10
C GLY A 126 11.34 -8.68 7.51
N LEU A 127 10.39 -8.51 6.58
CA LEU A 127 9.09 -7.89 6.89
C LEU A 127 8.30 -8.67 7.93
N GLU A 128 8.24 -10.00 7.84
CA GLU A 128 7.55 -10.86 8.80
C GLU A 128 8.06 -10.67 10.24
N ALA A 129 9.36 -10.40 10.40
CA ALA A 129 9.96 -10.12 11.70
C ALA A 129 9.46 -8.79 12.32
N GLY A 130 8.91 -7.88 11.51
CA GLY A 130 8.36 -6.61 11.96
C GLY A 130 9.41 -5.71 12.63
N THR A 131 10.63 -5.71 12.09
CA THR A 131 11.77 -4.90 12.53
C THR A 131 12.04 -3.75 11.55
N GLN A 132 12.69 -2.68 12.03
CA GLN A 132 13.10 -1.56 11.19
C GLN A 132 14.04 -2.04 10.07
N GLU A 133 15.00 -2.89 10.38
CA GLU A 133 15.92 -3.48 9.39
C GLU A 133 15.17 -4.21 8.26
N GLY A 134 14.10 -4.95 8.59
CA GLY A 134 13.26 -5.61 7.60
C GLY A 134 12.51 -4.63 6.70
N TYR A 135 12.00 -3.54 7.27
CA TYR A 135 11.33 -2.49 6.52
C TYR A 135 12.30 -1.71 5.62
N ASP A 136 13.50 -1.38 6.13
CA ASP A 136 14.57 -0.73 5.37
C ASP A 136 14.99 -1.58 4.17
N ALA A 137 15.14 -2.90 4.39
CA ALA A 137 15.43 -3.85 3.33
C ALA A 137 14.30 -3.92 2.29
N TYR A 138 13.04 -3.87 2.72
CA TYR A 138 11.90 -3.79 1.79
C TYR A 138 11.96 -2.54 0.91
N LEU A 139 12.19 -1.37 1.51
CA LEU A 139 12.28 -0.11 0.76
C LEU A 139 13.44 -0.12 -0.24
N THR A 140 14.62 -0.56 0.19
CA THR A 140 15.85 -0.44 -0.60
C THR A 140 16.08 -1.58 -1.59
N GLN A 141 15.70 -2.81 -1.24
CA GLN A 141 16.02 -4.01 -2.01
C GLN A 141 14.83 -4.55 -2.82
N CYS A 142 13.60 -4.16 -2.50
CA CYS A 142 12.41 -4.58 -3.25
C CYS A 142 11.71 -3.40 -3.93
N VAL A 143 11.34 -2.35 -3.20
CA VAL A 143 10.68 -1.16 -3.78
C VAL A 143 11.64 -0.35 -4.64
N GLY A 144 12.93 -0.33 -4.28
CA GLY A 144 13.96 0.43 -4.99
C GLY A 144 13.96 1.92 -4.65
N THR A 145 13.57 2.26 -3.42
CA THR A 145 13.59 3.63 -2.88
C THR A 145 14.60 3.75 -1.74
N THR A 146 14.72 4.95 -1.16
CA THR A 146 15.58 5.21 -0.01
C THR A 146 14.77 5.24 1.28
N VAL A 147 15.41 4.87 2.39
CA VAL A 147 14.84 5.08 3.74
C VAL A 147 14.86 6.57 4.05
N THR A 148 13.69 7.13 4.37
CA THR A 148 13.55 8.53 4.80
C THR A 148 12.67 8.61 6.05
N PRO A 149 12.83 9.65 6.88
CA PRO A 149 12.01 9.81 8.09
C PRO A 149 10.50 9.79 7.81
N GLU A 150 10.06 10.31 6.67
CA GLU A 150 8.65 10.35 6.28
C GLU A 150 8.10 8.96 5.96
N ARG A 151 8.90 8.11 5.28
CA ARG A 151 8.53 6.72 4.99
C ARG A 151 8.57 5.84 6.24
N ASP A 152 9.46 6.14 7.18
CA ASP A 152 9.58 5.44 8.47
C ASP A 152 8.47 5.80 9.43
N ALA A 153 8.03 7.07 9.44
CA ALA A 153 6.96 7.54 10.30
C ALA A 153 5.66 6.77 10.06
N GLY A 154 5.30 6.54 8.78
CA GLY A 154 4.13 5.75 8.41
C GLY A 154 4.20 4.31 8.91
N TRP A 155 5.34 3.64 8.75
CA TRP A 155 5.51 2.27 9.19
C TRP A 155 5.53 2.16 10.71
N THR A 156 6.23 3.07 11.40
CA THR A 156 6.28 3.12 12.86
C THR A 156 4.89 3.29 13.46
N ALA A 157 4.09 4.22 12.94
CA ALA A 157 2.72 4.42 13.38
C ALA A 157 1.85 3.18 13.10
N THR A 158 2.00 2.58 11.90
CA THR A 158 1.23 1.41 11.50
C THR A 158 1.55 0.19 12.37
N ILE A 159 2.83 -0.12 12.57
CA ILE A 159 3.23 -1.30 13.33
C ILE A 159 2.88 -1.15 14.81
N ALA A 160 2.94 0.06 15.38
CA ALA A 160 2.46 0.33 16.73
C ALA A 160 0.95 0.10 16.86
N ALA A 161 0.17 0.62 15.90
CA ALA A 161 -1.29 0.50 15.90
C ALA A 161 -1.80 -0.93 15.65
N MET A 162 -0.99 -1.79 15.05
CA MET A 162 -1.35 -3.19 14.75
C MET A 162 -0.82 -4.21 15.76
N LYS A 163 0.16 -3.84 16.60
CA LYS A 163 0.66 -4.67 17.70
C LYS A 163 -0.09 -4.46 19.02
N GLY A 164 -0.77 -3.33 19.18
CA GLY A 164 -1.65 -3.02 20.32
C GLY A 164 -3.04 -3.59 20.14
#